data_AF-A0A2D9C918-F1
#
_entry.id   AF-A0A2D9C918-F1
#
_cell.length_a   1.000
_cell.length_b   1.000
_cell.length_c   1.000
_cell.angle_alpha   90.00
_cell.angle_beta   90.00
_cell.angle_gamma   90.00
#
_symmetry.space_group_name_H-M   'P 1'
#
loop_
_entity.id
_entity.type
_entity.pdbx_description
1 polymer ?
#
loop_
_entity_poly.entity_id
_entity_poly.type
_entity_poly.pdbx_seq_one_letter_code
_entity_poly.pdbx_strand_id
1 'polypeptide(L)'
;MVTFTIKKSTRKHKKYMAVFSDGRPSVHFGDNRYQQFKDSTPLKLYKHLDHGDKKRQKAYFDRHGTAVMYSAKWFSHKYLW
;
A
#
# COMPACT_ATOMS: atom_id res chain seq x y z
N MET A 1 18.42 11.76 -3.31
CA MET A 1 16.97 11.46 -3.40
C MET A 1 16.59 10.59 -2.21
N VAL A 2 15.45 10.85 -1.57
CA VAL A 2 14.99 10.01 -0.44
C VAL A 2 14.58 8.64 -0.98
N THR A 3 15.16 7.58 -0.43
CA THR A 3 14.80 6.19 -0.78
C THR A 3 13.99 5.56 0.35
N PHE A 4 13.25 4.50 0.05
CA PHE A 4 12.51 3.73 1.05
C PHE A 4 12.58 2.24 0.74
N THR A 5 12.48 1.42 1.79
CA THR A 5 12.35 -0.04 1.69
C THR A 5 10.98 -0.48 2.19
N ILE A 6 10.31 -1.36 1.44
CA ILE A 6 9.03 -1.94 1.87
C ILE A 6 9.31 -3.14 2.78
N LYS A 7 8.66 -3.17 3.95
CA LYS A 7 8.72 -4.27 4.93
C LYS A 7 7.30 -4.66 5.38
N LYS A 8 7.16 -5.83 6.00
CA LYS A 8 5.90 -6.23 6.65
C LYS A 8 5.53 -5.26 7.77
N SER A 9 4.23 -4.99 7.86
CA SER A 9 3.53 -4.36 8.99
C SER A 9 3.99 -4.79 10.39
N THR A 10 4.52 -3.91 11.25
CA THR A 10 4.53 -4.16 12.71
C THR A 10 3.23 -3.74 13.40
N ARG A 11 2.41 -2.89 12.78
CA ARG A 11 1.14 -2.42 13.35
C ARG A 11 0.01 -3.42 13.12
N LYS A 12 -0.85 -3.58 14.12
CA LYS A 12 -2.09 -4.36 14.04
C LYS A 12 -2.89 -3.93 12.80
N HIS A 13 -3.39 -4.93 12.08
CA HIS A 13 -4.17 -4.81 10.86
C HIS A 13 -3.48 -4.16 9.65
N LYS A 14 -2.27 -3.62 9.75
CA LYS A 14 -1.57 -3.06 8.59
C LYS A 14 -0.87 -4.15 7.77
N LYS A 15 -0.83 -3.98 6.44
CA LYS A 15 -0.10 -4.91 5.55
C LYS A 15 1.39 -4.64 5.54
N TYR A 16 1.77 -3.43 5.14
CA TYR A 16 3.14 -3.06 4.87
C TYR A 16 3.53 -1.75 5.55
N MET A 17 4.83 -1.53 5.65
CA MET A 17 5.41 -0.24 5.98
C MET A 17 6.51 0.14 5.01
N ALA A 18 6.60 1.42 4.69
CA ALA A 18 7.73 2.02 4.02
C ALA A 18 8.68 2.61 5.08
N VAL A 19 9.91 2.09 5.10
CA VAL A 19 11.00 2.57 5.98
C VAL A 19 11.91 3.45 5.14
N PHE A 20 12.05 4.71 5.52
CA PHE A 20 12.83 5.70 4.78
C PHE A 20 14.30 5.67 5.19
N SER A 21 15.20 5.89 4.23
CA SER A 21 16.64 5.90 4.46
C SER A 21 17.15 7.11 5.24
N ASP A 22 16.37 8.19 5.31
CA ASP A 22 16.72 9.42 6.02
C ASP A 22 16.22 9.46 7.47
N GLY A 23 15.74 8.33 7.99
CA GLY A 23 15.35 8.20 9.41
C GLY A 23 14.00 8.81 9.77
N ARG A 24 13.25 9.40 8.83
CA ARG A 24 11.88 9.88 9.12
C ARG A 24 10.95 8.72 9.50
N PRO A 25 9.84 8.99 10.21
CA PRO A 25 8.91 7.95 10.64
C PRO A 25 8.43 7.06 9.49
N SER A 26 8.34 5.75 9.76
CA SER A 26 7.82 4.79 8.79
C SER A 26 6.34 5.01 8.50
N VAL A 27 5.95 4.80 7.23
CA VAL A 27 4.56 4.95 6.81
C VAL A 27 3.92 3.58 6.61
N HIS A 28 2.88 3.29 7.39
CA HIS A 28 2.17 2.02 7.35
C HIS A 28 0.94 2.08 6.45
N PHE A 29 0.81 1.14 5.51
CA PHE A 29 -0.23 1.17 4.46
C PHE A 29 -0.85 -0.20 4.19
N GLY A 30 -2.02 -0.18 3.55
CA GLY A 30 -2.90 -1.35 3.40
C GLY A 30 -3.50 -1.83 4.72
N ASP A 31 -4.56 -2.64 4.64
CA ASP A 31 -5.16 -3.30 5.80
C ASP A 31 -5.39 -4.79 5.53
N ASN A 32 -4.84 -5.66 6.37
CA ASN A 32 -4.78 -7.11 6.19
C ASN A 32 -6.12 -7.83 6.28
N ARG A 33 -7.19 -7.11 6.66
CA ARG A 33 -8.56 -7.64 6.70
C ARG A 33 -9.30 -7.46 5.37
N TYR A 34 -8.79 -6.60 4.48
CA TYR A 34 -9.46 -6.25 3.22
C TYR A 34 -8.68 -6.70 2.00
N GLN A 35 -9.43 -7.02 0.93
CA GLN A 35 -8.89 -7.31 -0.39
C GLN A 35 -8.29 -6.07 -1.06
N GLN A 36 -7.47 -6.30 -2.08
CA GLN A 36 -6.85 -5.28 -2.92
C GLN A 36 -6.93 -5.65 -4.39
N PHE A 37 -6.65 -4.72 -5.29
CA PHE A 37 -6.61 -5.03 -6.72
C PHE A 37 -5.48 -6.01 -7.05
N LYS A 38 -4.24 -5.65 -6.68
CA LYS A 38 -3.05 -6.48 -6.89
C LYS A 38 -1.91 -6.06 -5.95
N ASP A 39 -1.33 -7.00 -5.23
CA ASP A 39 -0.12 -6.78 -4.44
C ASP A 39 1.11 -6.75 -5.37
N SER A 40 1.50 -5.53 -5.71
CA SER A 40 2.67 -5.22 -6.56
C SER A 40 3.90 -4.84 -5.73
N THR A 41 3.89 -5.07 -4.42
CA THR A 41 5.12 -4.91 -3.61
C THR A 41 6.16 -5.96 -4.00
N PRO A 42 7.46 -5.73 -3.74
CA PRO A 42 8.49 -6.75 -3.93
C PRO A 42 8.27 -8.02 -3.07
N LEU A 43 7.57 -7.89 -1.94
CA LEU A 43 7.39 -8.97 -0.97
C LEU A 43 6.19 -9.87 -1.28
N LYS A 44 5.12 -9.33 -1.87
CA LYS A 44 3.90 -10.07 -2.28
C LYS A 44 3.24 -10.92 -1.17
N LEU A 45 3.42 -10.53 0.10
CA LEU A 45 2.93 -11.28 1.27
C LEU A 45 1.41 -11.39 1.32
N TYR A 46 0.68 -10.48 0.68
CA TYR A 46 -0.78 -10.43 0.71
C TYR A 46 -1.42 -10.75 -0.63
N LYS A 47 -0.68 -11.33 -1.60
CA LYS A 47 -1.20 -11.71 -2.93
C LYS A 47 -2.47 -12.57 -2.87
N HIS A 48 -2.66 -13.37 -1.82
CA HIS A 48 -3.87 -14.17 -1.61
C HIS A 48 -5.15 -13.34 -1.39
N LEU A 49 -5.02 -12.03 -1.15
CA LEU A 49 -6.12 -11.06 -1.03
C LEU A 49 -6.36 -10.25 -2.32
N ASP A 50 -5.63 -10.55 -3.40
CA ASP A 50 -5.79 -9.90 -4.71
C ASP A 50 -7.10 -10.34 -5.37
N HIS A 51 -7.91 -9.38 -5.82
CA HIS A 51 -9.18 -9.66 -6.51
C HIS A 51 -9.13 -9.45 -8.03
N GLY A 52 -8.18 -8.69 -8.58
CA GLY A 52 -8.03 -8.47 -10.03
C GLY A 52 -9.19 -7.71 -10.73
N ASP A 53 -10.29 -7.45 -10.05
CA ASP A 53 -11.43 -6.67 -10.56
C ASP A 53 -11.09 -5.19 -10.87
N LYS A 54 -11.12 -4.86 -12.16
CA LYS A 54 -10.87 -3.51 -12.72
C LYS A 54 -11.96 -2.50 -12.39
N LYS A 55 -13.22 -2.92 -12.24
CA LYS A 55 -14.33 -2.04 -11.86
C LYS A 55 -14.16 -1.59 -10.41
N ARG A 56 -13.77 -2.50 -9.52
CA ARG A 56 -13.44 -2.18 -8.12
C ARG A 56 -12.21 -1.28 -8.02
N GLN A 57 -11.20 -1.51 -8.85
CA GLN A 57 -10.02 -0.63 -8.94
C GLN A 57 -10.43 0.81 -9.32
N LYS A 58 -11.21 0.97 -10.39
CA LYS A 58 -11.69 2.29 -10.83
C LYS A 58 -12.51 2.98 -9.74
N ALA A 59 -13.49 2.29 -9.16
CA ALA A 59 -14.33 2.83 -8.08
C ALA A 59 -13.50 3.24 -6.85
N TYR A 60 -12.42 2.51 -6.55
CA TYR A 60 -11.50 2.88 -5.47
C TYR A 60 -10.81 4.22 -5.77
N PHE A 61 -10.27 4.42 -6.98
CA PHE A 61 -9.60 5.67 -7.36
C PHE A 61 -10.59 6.85 -7.45
N ASP A 62 -11.77 6.63 -8.02
CA ASP A 62 -12.83 7.66 -8.12
C ASP A 62 -13.22 8.19 -6.72
N ARG A 63 -13.29 7.31 -5.71
CA ARG A 63 -13.62 7.70 -4.33
C ARG A 63 -12.46 8.39 -3.59
N HIS A 64 -11.22 7.95 -3.81
CA HIS A 64 -10.08 8.39 -3.00
C HIS A 64 -9.30 9.57 -3.60
N GLY A 65 -9.49 9.86 -4.89
CA GLY A 65 -8.87 10.99 -5.57
C GLY A 65 -7.34 10.92 -5.61
N THR A 66 -6.68 12.07 -5.59
CA THR A 66 -5.22 12.14 -5.63
C THR A 66 -4.59 11.78 -4.27
N ALA A 67 -3.30 11.42 -4.31
CA ALA A 67 -2.54 11.05 -3.12
C ALA A 67 -1.27 11.89 -3.00
N VAL A 68 -1.04 12.45 -1.81
CA VAL A 68 0.20 13.16 -1.47
C VAL A 68 1.35 12.16 -1.44
N MET A 69 2.46 12.49 -2.12
CA MET A 69 3.65 11.63 -2.19
C MET A 69 4.09 11.16 -0.79
N TYR A 70 4.43 9.87 -0.68
CA TYR A 70 4.82 9.21 0.57
C TYR A 70 3.75 9.11 1.68
N SER A 71 2.50 9.51 1.42
CA SER A 71 1.38 9.18 2.31
C SER A 71 1.02 7.69 2.27
N ALA A 72 0.32 7.20 3.29
CA ALA A 72 -0.20 5.82 3.29
C ALA A 72 -1.13 5.55 2.10
N LYS A 73 -1.89 6.57 1.66
CA LYS A 73 -2.72 6.51 0.46
C LYS A 73 -1.86 6.35 -0.79
N TRP A 74 -0.80 7.13 -0.93
CA TRP A 74 0.11 7.04 -2.07
C TRP A 74 0.76 5.66 -2.18
N PHE A 75 1.22 5.09 -1.07
CA PHE A 75 1.74 3.72 -1.07
C PHE A 75 0.67 2.68 -1.42
N SER A 76 -0.57 2.87 -0.93
CA SER A 76 -1.68 1.98 -1.28
C SER A 76 -2.04 2.07 -2.76
N HIS A 77 -2.11 3.27 -3.33
CA HIS A 77 -2.33 3.53 -4.76
C HIS A 77 -1.20 2.99 -5.63
N LYS A 78 0.04 2.99 -5.13
CA LYS A 78 1.20 2.54 -5.91
C LYS A 78 1.34 1.02 -5.92
N TYR A 79 1.01 0.36 -4.81
CA TYR A 79 1.38 -1.04 -4.60
C TYR A 79 0.21 -2.00 -4.43
N LEU A 80 -1.00 -1.53 -4.11
CA LEU A 80 -2.14 -2.41 -3.78
C LEU A 80 -3.34 -2.15 -4.68
N TRP A 81 -3.53 -0.90 -5.13
CA TRP A 81 -4.66 -0.45 -5.91
C TRP A 81 -4.26 0.02 -7.28
#